data_AF-A0AAW4PR56-F1
#
_entry.id   AF-A0AAW4PR56-F1
#
_cell.length_a   1.000
_cell.length_b   1.000
_cell.length_c   1.000
_cell.angle_alpha   90.00
_cell.angle_beta   90.00
_cell.angle_gamma   90.00
#
_symmetry.space_group_name_H-M   'P 1'
#
loop_
_entity.id
_entity.type
_entity.pdbx_description
1 polymer ?
#
loop_
_entity_poly.entity_id
_entity_poly.type
_entity_poly.pdbx_seq_one_letter_code
_entity_poly.pdbx_strand_id
1 'polypeptide(L)'
;MSLRLPSEIVVEDVLPTLRVLLARELADHGLTQQEIAAHLGVTQAAVSTYVSGDPALEPRIVDHPRTAATVERVADGLATDEMDPYDALAAVLELVRAFEDRGPICELHEEAMPGLEGLGCDLCVRGANPELRTERAVLDSVREASRVLATTPGLAAFVPNVGTNVGTALPDAERRSDVAAVPGRIYVMDNGVEVPANPEFGASKHVATTILAAMAVDPERRGALNLATDDALLAAAESRGLDTMEFDAGYEDRGDRLREQFETRGAVPDVVFHRGAFGIEPITYILSETGADTARLAAELVEAATEG
;
A
#
# COMPACT_ATOMS: atom_id res chain seq x y z
N MET A 1 -7.63 26.25 -8.54
CA MET A 1 -6.91 25.20 -7.79
C MET A 1 -5.59 25.81 -7.35
N SER A 2 -5.47 26.20 -6.08
CA SER A 2 -4.23 26.75 -5.52
C SER A 2 -3.39 25.62 -4.95
N LEU A 3 -2.11 25.58 -5.32
CA LEU A 3 -1.14 24.73 -4.64
C LEU A 3 -1.05 25.18 -3.17
N ARG A 4 -1.19 24.24 -2.25
CA ARG A 4 -1.01 24.42 -0.81
C ARG A 4 -0.14 23.29 -0.30
N LEU A 5 0.87 23.62 0.48
CA LEU A 5 1.82 22.66 1.05
C LEU A 5 1.34 22.23 2.44
N PRO A 6 1.59 20.97 2.85
CA PRO A 6 1.37 20.53 4.23
C PRO A 6 2.08 21.43 5.25
N SER A 7 3.26 21.96 4.90
CA SER A 7 4.00 22.90 5.74
C SER A 7 3.27 24.22 5.98
N GLU A 8 2.39 24.65 5.05
CA GLU A 8 1.55 25.83 5.26
C GLU A 8 0.49 25.54 6.32
N ILE A 9 -0.16 24.37 6.26
CA ILE A 9 -1.11 23.90 7.29
C ILE A 9 -0.43 23.82 8.67
N VAL A 10 0.80 23.30 8.73
CA VAL A 10 1.57 23.21 9.97
C VAL A 10 1.82 24.60 10.57
N VAL A 11 2.22 25.58 9.75
CA VAL A 11 2.56 26.93 10.22
C VAL A 11 1.33 27.76 10.57
N GLU A 12 0.23 27.59 9.84
CA GLU A 12 -1.00 28.39 9.97
C GLU A 12 -1.94 27.84 11.06
N ASP A 13 -2.04 26.51 11.20
CA ASP A 13 -3.04 25.87 12.07
C ASP A 13 -2.42 25.10 13.24
N VAL A 14 -1.38 24.29 12.98
CA VAL A 14 -0.82 23.38 14.01
C VAL A 14 0.07 24.11 15.01
N LEU A 15 1.12 24.79 14.55
CA LEU A 15 2.10 25.43 15.42
C LEU A 15 1.52 26.57 16.27
N PRO A 16 0.60 27.41 15.78
CA PRO A 16 -0.07 28.41 16.62
C PRO A 16 -0.89 27.77 17.73
N THR A 17 -1.61 26.69 17.40
CA THR A 17 -2.38 25.91 18.38
C THR A 17 -1.46 25.31 19.45
N LEU A 18 -0.39 24.63 19.05
CA LEU A 18 0.58 24.05 19.99
C LEU A 18 1.23 25.09 20.89
N ARG A 19 1.57 26.28 20.38
CA ARG A 19 2.14 27.37 21.20
C ARG A 19 1.20 27.83 22.31
N VAL A 20 -0.10 27.95 22.01
CA VAL A 20 -1.10 28.34 23.00
C VAL A 20 -1.28 27.26 24.05
N LEU A 21 -1.38 25.99 23.63
CA LEU A 21 -1.53 24.86 24.54
C LEU A 21 -0.30 24.70 25.45
N LEU A 22 0.91 24.73 24.90
CA LEU A 22 2.15 24.67 25.68
C LEU A 22 2.30 25.85 26.63
N ALA A 23 1.95 27.08 26.21
CA ALA A 23 2.03 28.24 27.09
C ALA A 23 1.07 28.14 28.29
N ARG A 24 -0.13 27.59 28.07
CA ARG A 24 -1.11 27.36 29.14
C ARG A 24 -0.64 26.26 30.09
N GLU A 25 -0.18 25.13 29.54
CA GLU A 25 0.32 24.01 30.35
C GLU A 25 1.53 24.43 31.19
N LEU A 26 2.52 25.12 30.60
CA LEU A 26 3.68 25.63 31.35
C LEU A 26 3.28 26.64 32.46
N ALA A 27 2.22 27.43 32.24
CA ALA A 27 1.70 28.33 33.28
C ALA A 27 1.03 27.54 34.42
N ASP A 28 0.35 26.44 34.12
CA ASP A 28 -0.23 25.53 35.12
C ASP A 28 0.86 24.80 35.92
N HIS A 29 2.02 24.55 35.32
CA HIS A 29 3.26 24.13 36.01
C HIS A 29 3.93 25.25 36.83
N GLY A 30 3.38 26.47 36.84
CA GLY A 30 3.82 27.57 37.69
C GLY A 30 4.94 28.44 37.12
N LEU A 31 5.31 28.28 35.85
CA LEU A 31 6.31 29.14 35.22
C LEU A 31 5.79 30.56 35.02
N THR A 32 6.70 31.53 35.14
CA THR A 32 6.40 32.93 34.83
C THR A 32 6.28 33.15 33.32
N GLN A 33 5.58 34.21 32.92
CA GLN A 33 5.43 34.55 31.50
C GLN A 33 6.78 34.87 30.81
N GLN A 34 7.81 35.27 31.57
CA GLN A 34 9.16 35.47 31.03
C GLN A 34 9.88 34.14 30.77
N GLU A 35 9.76 33.17 31.68
CA GLU A 35 10.32 31.82 31.49
C GLU A 35 9.63 31.11 30.31
N ILE A 36 8.30 31.16 30.24
CA ILE A 36 7.54 30.60 29.11
C ILE A 36 7.96 31.23 27.79
N ALA A 37 8.14 32.56 27.76
CA ALA A 37 8.61 33.26 26.57
C ALA A 37 10.00 32.80 26.12
N ALA A 38 10.90 32.53 27.07
CA ALA A 38 12.23 32.01 26.81
C ALA A 38 12.17 30.57 26.24
N HIS A 39 11.37 29.67 26.81
CA HIS A 39 11.21 28.30 26.31
C HIS A 39 10.58 28.25 24.92
N LEU A 40 9.52 29.04 24.67
CA LEU A 40 8.77 29.01 23.42
C LEU A 40 9.37 29.90 22.31
N GLY A 41 10.40 30.69 22.62
CA GLY A 41 11.04 31.60 21.66
C GLY A 41 10.11 32.69 21.15
N VAL A 42 9.21 33.19 22.00
CA VAL A 42 8.24 34.25 21.67
C VAL A 42 8.39 35.44 22.62
N THR A 43 7.63 36.52 22.39
CA THR A 43 7.63 37.66 23.31
C THR A 43 6.78 37.35 24.54
N GLN A 44 7.12 37.93 25.70
CA GLN A 44 6.27 37.85 26.90
C GLN A 44 4.86 38.41 26.66
N ALA A 45 4.72 39.41 25.80
CA ALA A 45 3.41 39.92 25.37
C ALA A 45 2.58 38.85 24.63
N ALA A 46 3.20 38.06 23.75
CA ALA A 46 2.53 36.93 23.10
C ALA A 46 2.08 35.87 24.10
N VAL A 47 2.92 35.52 25.08
CA VAL A 47 2.55 34.60 26.17
C VAL A 47 1.37 35.11 26.97
N SER A 48 1.35 36.41 27.30
CA SER A 48 0.21 37.02 27.99
C SER A 48 -1.08 36.85 27.18
N THR A 49 -1.04 36.97 25.85
CA THR A 49 -2.19 36.70 24.98
C THR A 49 -2.55 35.22 24.95
N TYR A 50 -1.58 34.31 24.93
CA TYR A 50 -1.83 32.85 24.90
C TYR A 50 -2.50 32.35 26.18
N VAL A 51 -2.02 32.80 27.34
CA VAL A 51 -2.51 32.36 28.65
C VAL A 51 -3.85 33.01 29.00
N SER A 52 -4.00 34.31 28.76
CA SER A 52 -5.18 35.07 29.22
C SER A 52 -6.24 35.31 28.12
N GLY A 53 -5.90 35.06 26.87
CA GLY A 53 -6.81 35.25 25.73
C GLY A 53 -7.53 33.98 25.31
N ASP A 54 -8.42 34.16 24.34
CA ASP A 54 -9.17 33.08 23.68
C ASP A 54 -8.94 33.13 22.16
N PRO A 55 -7.72 32.81 21.68
CA PRO A 55 -7.42 32.78 20.26
C PRO A 55 -8.22 31.68 19.56
N ALA A 56 -8.58 31.89 18.30
CA ALA A 56 -9.15 30.82 17.48
C ALA A 56 -8.09 29.73 17.28
N LEU A 57 -8.39 28.53 17.75
CA LEU A 57 -7.53 27.34 17.65
C LEU A 57 -8.18 26.32 16.72
N GLU A 58 -7.36 25.49 16.09
CA GLU A 58 -7.85 24.41 15.22
C GLU A 58 -8.38 23.24 16.07
N PRO A 59 -9.71 22.97 16.07
CA PRO A 59 -10.31 21.97 16.96
C PRO A 59 -9.72 20.57 16.76
N ARG A 60 -9.40 20.19 15.51
CA ARG A 60 -8.83 18.87 15.22
C ARG A 60 -7.44 18.67 15.84
N ILE A 61 -6.72 19.75 16.11
CA ILE A 61 -5.42 19.71 16.78
C ILE A 61 -5.60 19.77 18.30
N VAL A 62 -6.48 20.64 18.80
CA VAL A 62 -6.76 20.80 20.24
C VAL A 62 -7.30 19.50 20.85
N ASP A 63 -8.30 18.89 20.24
CA ASP A 63 -9.02 17.75 20.80
C ASP A 63 -8.29 16.41 20.59
N HIS A 64 -7.17 16.41 19.86
CA HIS A 64 -6.49 15.17 19.51
C HIS A 64 -5.72 14.59 20.71
N PRO A 65 -5.90 13.31 21.09
CA PRO A 65 -5.27 12.71 22.27
C PRO A 65 -3.73 12.79 22.25
N ARG A 66 -3.10 12.62 21.08
CA ARG A 66 -1.64 12.78 20.92
C ARG A 66 -1.15 14.21 21.16
N THR A 67 -1.97 15.22 20.88
CA THR A 67 -1.63 16.61 21.18
C THR A 67 -1.55 16.79 22.68
N ALA A 68 -2.62 16.41 23.41
CA ALA A 68 -2.65 16.52 24.87
C ALA A 68 -1.47 15.82 25.53
N ALA A 69 -1.20 14.55 25.16
CA ALA A 69 -0.07 13.79 25.68
C ALA A 69 1.30 14.40 25.35
N THR A 70 1.44 15.05 24.19
CA THR A 70 2.70 15.71 23.81
C THR A 70 2.88 17.03 24.55
N VAL A 71 1.81 17.82 24.69
CA VAL A 71 1.81 19.09 25.43
C VAL A 71 2.17 18.85 26.90
N GLU A 72 1.49 17.91 27.56
CA GLU A 72 1.76 17.53 28.96
C GLU A 72 3.22 17.09 29.14
N ARG A 73 3.68 16.13 28.32
CA ARG A 73 5.06 15.61 28.38
C ARG A 73 6.12 16.70 28.18
N VAL A 74 5.91 17.59 27.21
CA VAL A 74 6.88 18.66 26.91
C VAL A 74 6.84 19.72 28.00
N ALA A 75 5.66 20.10 28.49
CA ALA A 75 5.55 21.09 29.55
C ALA A 75 6.15 20.60 30.87
N ASP A 76 5.86 19.36 31.28
CA ASP A 76 6.43 18.73 32.47
C ASP A 76 7.96 18.62 32.37
N GLY A 77 8.47 18.13 31.23
CA GLY A 77 9.90 17.99 31.00
C GLY A 77 10.64 19.33 31.00
N LEU A 78 10.06 20.38 30.43
CA LEU A 78 10.66 21.72 30.46
C LEU A 78 10.58 22.36 31.85
N ALA A 79 9.47 22.17 32.58
CA ALA A 79 9.28 22.75 33.91
C ALA A 79 10.18 22.10 34.97
N THR A 80 10.58 20.84 34.75
CA THR A 80 11.44 20.06 35.65
C THR A 80 12.92 20.06 35.23
N ASP A 81 13.27 20.76 34.15
CA ASP A 81 14.58 20.71 33.49
C ASP A 81 15.03 19.28 33.07
N GLU A 82 14.09 18.33 32.93
CA GLU A 82 14.35 16.97 32.41
C GLU A 82 14.41 16.92 30.88
N MET A 83 13.81 17.91 30.20
CA MET A 83 13.91 18.11 28.76
C MET A 83 14.59 19.43 28.44
N ASP A 84 15.52 19.40 27.50
CA ASP A 84 16.06 20.62 26.92
C ASP A 84 15.23 21.08 25.70
N PRO A 85 15.52 22.27 25.12
CA PRO A 85 14.80 22.74 23.93
C PRO A 85 14.91 21.81 22.70
N TYR A 86 15.97 21.02 22.59
CA TYR A 86 16.14 20.05 21.51
C TYR A 86 15.21 18.84 21.69
N ASP A 87 15.05 18.35 22.93
CA ASP A 87 14.10 17.27 23.25
C ASP A 87 12.65 17.71 23.01
N ALA A 88 12.30 18.94 23.43
CA ALA A 88 10.98 19.52 23.15
C ALA A 88 10.73 19.66 21.64
N LEU A 89 11.75 20.10 20.87
CA LEU A 89 11.67 20.15 19.41
C LEU A 89 11.44 18.76 18.81
N ALA A 90 12.17 17.74 19.26
CA ALA A 90 12.00 16.38 18.78
C ALA A 90 10.59 15.85 19.04
N ALA A 91 10.05 16.07 20.24
CA ALA A 91 8.68 15.70 20.61
C ALA A 91 7.62 16.35 19.71
N VAL A 92 7.76 17.64 19.43
CA VAL A 92 6.84 18.36 18.53
C VAL A 92 6.98 17.87 17.09
N LEU A 93 8.20 17.62 16.60
CA LEU A 93 8.42 17.08 15.27
C LEU A 93 7.84 15.68 15.10
N GLU A 94 7.91 14.83 16.13
CA GLU A 94 7.26 13.51 16.15
C GLU A 94 5.74 13.63 16.05
N LEU A 95 5.14 14.58 16.78
CA LEU A 95 3.70 14.84 16.69
C LEU A 95 3.30 15.30 15.29
N VAL A 96 4.04 16.24 14.69
CA VAL A 96 3.77 16.74 13.34
C VAL A 96 3.85 15.60 12.32
N ARG A 97 4.91 14.78 12.35
CA ARG A 97 5.05 13.61 11.46
C ARG A 97 3.90 12.62 11.65
N ALA A 98 3.48 12.40 12.88
CA ALA A 98 2.36 11.52 13.19
C ALA A 98 1.01 12.07 12.67
N PHE A 99 0.88 13.38 12.51
CA PHE A 99 -0.31 14.01 11.91
C PHE A 99 -0.23 14.09 10.38
N GLU A 100 0.96 14.14 9.81
CA GLU A 100 1.21 14.05 8.36
C GLU A 100 0.99 12.63 7.79
N ASP A 101 0.81 11.62 8.65
CA ASP A 101 0.44 10.26 8.27
C ASP A 101 -1.03 9.98 8.57
N ARG A 102 -1.92 10.31 7.63
CA ARG A 102 -3.38 10.10 7.71
C ARG A 102 -4.00 10.65 9.00
N GLY A 103 -3.45 11.76 9.51
CA GLY A 103 -3.94 12.44 10.69
C GLY A 103 -4.60 13.79 10.37
N PRO A 104 -4.81 14.63 11.40
CA PRO A 104 -5.48 15.93 11.26
C PRO A 104 -4.89 16.86 10.20
N ILE A 105 -3.56 16.81 9.97
CA ILE A 105 -2.92 17.64 8.92
C ILE A 105 -3.41 17.21 7.53
N CYS A 106 -3.60 15.92 7.28
CA CYS A 106 -4.11 15.43 6.00
C CYS A 106 -5.55 15.92 5.75
N GLU A 107 -6.42 15.89 6.76
CA GLU A 107 -7.80 16.36 6.65
C GLU A 107 -7.86 17.86 6.31
N LEU A 108 -7.10 18.67 7.04
CA LEU A 108 -6.98 20.11 6.78
C LEU A 108 -6.39 20.40 5.39
N HIS A 109 -5.44 19.57 4.96
CA HIS A 109 -4.81 19.71 3.65
C HIS A 109 -5.76 19.36 2.51
N GLU A 110 -6.60 18.34 2.66
CA GLU A 110 -7.67 18.01 1.70
C GLU A 110 -8.69 19.14 1.57
N GLU A 111 -9.07 19.79 2.68
CA GLU A 111 -9.96 20.97 2.66
C GLU A 111 -9.31 22.17 1.95
N ALA A 112 -8.02 22.42 2.22
CA ALA A 112 -7.27 23.50 1.59
C ALA A 112 -6.94 23.22 0.12
N MET A 113 -6.91 21.95 -0.29
CA MET A 113 -6.65 21.50 -1.66
C MET A 113 -7.68 20.43 -2.08
N PRO A 114 -8.88 20.84 -2.56
CA PRO A 114 -9.93 19.89 -2.94
C PRO A 114 -9.55 18.86 -4.00
N GLY A 115 -8.46 19.08 -4.75
CA GLY A 115 -7.89 18.09 -5.67
C GLY A 115 -7.32 16.84 -4.97
N LEU A 116 -7.15 16.86 -3.65
CA LEU A 116 -6.71 15.72 -2.85
C LEU A 116 -7.88 14.87 -2.30
N GLU A 117 -9.11 15.38 -2.37
CA GLU A 117 -10.28 14.73 -1.78
C GLU A 117 -10.45 13.31 -2.33
N GLY A 118 -10.42 12.32 -1.42
CA GLY A 118 -10.58 10.90 -1.77
C GLY A 118 -9.36 10.23 -2.40
N LEU A 119 -8.23 10.92 -2.61
CA LEU A 119 -7.02 10.31 -3.19
C LEU A 119 -6.27 9.39 -2.21
N GLY A 120 -6.47 9.55 -0.90
CA GLY A 120 -5.64 8.87 0.10
C GLY A 120 -4.17 9.24 -0.11
N CYS A 121 -3.88 10.54 -0.12
CA CYS A 121 -2.55 11.10 -0.34
C CYS A 121 -1.57 10.61 0.75
N ASP A 122 -0.38 10.18 0.34
CA ASP A 122 0.72 9.75 1.23
C ASP A 122 2.06 10.43 0.90
N LEU A 123 2.02 11.53 0.13
CA LEU A 123 3.21 12.25 -0.34
C LEU A 123 4.09 12.80 0.80
N CYS A 124 3.51 13.18 1.94
CA CYS A 124 4.28 13.70 3.09
C CYS A 124 5.16 12.61 3.72
N VAL A 125 4.68 11.36 3.71
CA VAL A 125 5.34 10.21 4.34
C VAL A 125 6.23 9.48 3.34
N ARG A 126 5.75 9.31 2.10
CA ARG A 126 6.41 8.52 1.06
C ARG A 126 7.17 9.37 0.04
N GLY A 127 7.00 10.68 0.03
CA GLY A 127 7.68 11.57 -0.92
C GLY A 127 7.17 11.44 -2.36
N ALA A 128 7.75 12.26 -3.25
CA ALA A 128 7.38 12.31 -4.67
C ALA A 128 8.19 11.34 -5.56
N ASN A 129 8.87 10.35 -4.98
CA ASN A 129 9.79 9.47 -5.71
C ASN A 129 9.00 8.70 -6.80
N PRO A 130 9.33 8.87 -8.09
CA PRO A 130 8.72 8.09 -9.17
C PRO A 130 8.81 6.58 -8.95
N GLU A 131 9.89 6.09 -8.35
CA GLU A 131 10.07 4.67 -8.02
C GLU A 131 9.00 4.21 -7.02
N LEU A 132 8.74 4.99 -5.98
CA LEU A 132 7.70 4.70 -4.98
C LEU A 132 6.28 4.78 -5.57
N ARG A 133 6.06 5.64 -6.58
CA ARG A 133 4.79 5.64 -7.34
C ARG A 133 4.62 4.35 -8.15
N THR A 134 5.67 3.89 -8.82
CA THR A 134 5.65 2.63 -9.57
C THR A 134 5.42 1.43 -8.65
N GLU A 135 6.14 1.37 -7.52
CA GLU A 135 5.93 0.34 -6.49
C GLU A 135 4.50 0.36 -5.94
N ARG A 136 3.95 1.55 -5.67
CA ARG A 136 2.56 1.71 -5.24
C ARG A 136 1.58 1.21 -6.29
N ALA A 137 1.76 1.58 -7.56
CA ALA A 137 0.90 1.11 -8.64
C ALA A 137 0.92 -0.43 -8.77
N VAL A 138 2.10 -1.04 -8.60
CA VAL A 138 2.26 -2.49 -8.58
C VAL A 138 1.50 -3.14 -7.40
N LEU A 139 1.66 -2.61 -6.18
CA LEU A 139 0.94 -3.09 -5.00
C LEU A 139 -0.58 -2.89 -5.12
N ASP A 140 -1.02 -1.74 -5.63
CA ASP A 140 -2.43 -1.42 -5.83
C ASP A 140 -3.08 -2.33 -6.88
N SER A 141 -2.35 -2.67 -7.95
CA SER A 141 -2.78 -3.69 -8.93
C SER A 141 -3.04 -5.05 -8.27
N VAL A 142 -2.16 -5.52 -7.38
CA VAL A 142 -2.37 -6.80 -6.66
C VAL A 142 -3.53 -6.70 -5.65
N ARG A 143 -3.72 -5.55 -4.99
CA ARG A 143 -4.88 -5.32 -4.10
C ARG A 143 -6.19 -5.33 -4.87
N GLU A 144 -6.23 -4.73 -6.05
CA GLU A 144 -7.38 -4.77 -6.94
C GLU A 144 -7.65 -6.19 -7.43
N ALA A 145 -6.61 -6.90 -7.89
CA ALA A 145 -6.71 -8.30 -8.29
C ALA A 145 -7.32 -9.17 -7.19
N SER A 146 -6.82 -9.03 -5.96
CA SER A 146 -7.32 -9.78 -4.80
C SER A 146 -8.80 -9.50 -4.52
N ARG A 147 -9.24 -8.25 -4.69
CA ARG A 147 -10.67 -7.87 -4.55
C ARG A 147 -11.53 -8.47 -5.64
N VAL A 148 -11.08 -8.42 -6.90
CA VAL A 148 -11.78 -9.04 -8.04
C VAL A 148 -12.01 -10.51 -7.72
N LEU A 149 -10.93 -11.25 -7.43
CA LEU A 149 -10.97 -12.69 -7.13
C LEU A 149 -11.89 -13.01 -5.95
N ALA A 150 -11.81 -12.26 -4.85
CA ALA A 150 -12.66 -12.48 -3.68
C ALA A 150 -14.15 -12.31 -3.97
N THR A 151 -14.50 -11.53 -5.00
CA THR A 151 -15.89 -11.26 -5.41
C THR A 151 -16.35 -12.03 -6.63
N THR A 152 -15.47 -12.77 -7.30
CA THR A 152 -15.78 -13.58 -8.49
C THR A 152 -16.61 -14.82 -8.11
N PRO A 153 -17.85 -14.96 -8.60
CA PRO A 153 -18.65 -16.15 -8.40
C PRO A 153 -17.98 -17.38 -9.02
N GLY A 154 -18.07 -18.55 -8.35
CA GLY A 154 -17.54 -19.81 -8.89
C GLY A 154 -16.02 -19.98 -8.78
N LEU A 155 -15.25 -18.93 -8.47
CA LEU A 155 -13.79 -19.00 -8.38
C LEU A 155 -13.29 -20.10 -7.44
N ALA A 156 -14.00 -20.34 -6.33
CA ALA A 156 -13.65 -21.35 -5.34
C ALA A 156 -13.46 -22.76 -5.94
N ALA A 157 -14.16 -23.10 -7.01
CA ALA A 157 -14.00 -24.39 -7.71
C ALA A 157 -12.67 -24.52 -8.45
N PHE A 158 -12.03 -23.39 -8.77
CA PHE A 158 -10.76 -23.32 -9.51
C PHE A 158 -9.57 -22.95 -8.61
N VAL A 159 -9.75 -22.87 -7.29
CA VAL A 159 -8.64 -22.67 -6.34
C VAL A 159 -7.95 -24.01 -6.10
N PRO A 160 -6.64 -24.14 -6.37
CA PRO A 160 -5.89 -25.37 -6.15
C PRO A 160 -5.62 -25.62 -4.66
N ASN A 161 -5.27 -26.85 -4.27
CA ASN A 161 -4.94 -27.19 -2.88
C ASN A 161 -3.75 -26.38 -2.35
N VAL A 162 -2.80 -26.03 -3.21
CA VAL A 162 -1.66 -25.15 -2.87
C VAL A 162 -2.02 -23.66 -2.77
N GLY A 163 -3.29 -23.31 -2.97
CA GLY A 163 -3.80 -21.94 -2.97
C GLY A 163 -3.52 -21.16 -4.27
N THR A 164 -4.38 -20.18 -4.53
CA THR A 164 -4.24 -19.23 -5.63
C THR A 164 -3.35 -18.07 -5.21
N ASN A 165 -2.50 -17.57 -6.09
CA ASN A 165 -1.80 -16.32 -5.87
C ASN A 165 -1.85 -15.49 -7.16
N VAL A 166 -1.74 -14.18 -7.00
CA VAL A 166 -1.71 -13.21 -8.09
C VAL A 166 -0.59 -12.23 -7.82
N GLY A 167 0.10 -11.81 -8.86
CA GLY A 167 1.22 -10.89 -8.74
C GLY A 167 1.35 -9.93 -9.91
N THR A 168 2.05 -8.84 -9.63
CA THR A 168 2.41 -7.80 -10.59
C THR A 168 3.88 -7.45 -10.40
N ALA A 169 4.65 -7.38 -11.47
CA ALA A 169 6.05 -6.98 -11.43
C ALA A 169 6.25 -5.49 -11.74
N LEU A 170 7.34 -4.94 -11.21
CA LEU A 170 7.89 -3.65 -11.68
C LEU A 170 8.24 -3.74 -13.18
N PRO A 171 8.22 -2.62 -13.94
CA PRO A 171 8.54 -2.61 -15.36
C PRO A 171 9.89 -3.24 -15.73
N ASP A 172 10.92 -3.04 -14.89
CA ASP A 172 12.28 -3.54 -15.12
C ASP A 172 12.65 -4.66 -14.12
N ALA A 173 11.67 -5.48 -13.71
CA ALA A 173 11.88 -6.52 -12.71
C ALA A 173 12.90 -7.58 -13.18
N GLU A 174 13.94 -7.81 -12.38
CA GLU A 174 14.96 -8.82 -12.64
C GLU A 174 14.92 -9.96 -11.60
N ARG A 175 14.33 -9.69 -10.44
CA ARG A 175 14.38 -10.57 -9.28
C ARG A 175 12.99 -10.76 -8.70
N ARG A 176 12.83 -11.83 -7.91
CA ARG A 176 11.57 -12.09 -7.20
C ARG A 176 11.18 -10.98 -6.23
N SER A 177 12.16 -10.25 -5.69
CA SER A 177 11.95 -9.05 -4.86
C SER A 177 11.28 -7.91 -5.60
N ASP A 178 11.24 -7.94 -6.93
CA ASP A 178 10.71 -6.87 -7.77
C ASP A 178 9.25 -7.18 -8.18
N VAL A 179 8.69 -8.28 -7.66
CA VAL A 179 7.34 -8.75 -7.92
C VAL A 179 6.52 -8.71 -6.64
N ALA A 180 5.41 -7.98 -6.67
CA ALA A 180 4.44 -7.99 -5.58
C ALA A 180 3.47 -9.17 -5.75
N ALA A 181 3.08 -9.79 -4.64
CA ALA A 181 2.06 -10.83 -4.59
C ALA A 181 1.40 -10.87 -3.20
N VAL A 182 0.42 -11.75 -3.01
CA VAL A 182 -0.25 -11.95 -1.71
C VAL A 182 0.56 -12.93 -0.83
N PRO A 183 1.04 -12.52 0.36
CA PRO A 183 1.63 -13.44 1.34
C PRO A 183 0.62 -14.48 1.78
N GLY A 184 1.06 -15.71 2.05
CA GLY A 184 0.16 -16.77 2.51
C GLY A 184 -0.72 -17.38 1.43
N ARG A 185 -0.97 -16.68 0.30
CA ARG A 185 -1.87 -17.07 -0.82
C ARG A 185 -3.35 -16.95 -0.46
N ILE A 186 -4.18 -17.03 -1.49
CA ILE A 186 -5.62 -16.96 -1.46
C ILE A 186 -6.19 -18.39 -1.33
N TYR A 187 -7.04 -18.63 -0.34
CA TYR A 187 -7.67 -19.94 -0.07
C TYR A 187 -9.20 -19.87 -0.04
N VAL A 188 -9.83 -21.02 -0.24
CA VAL A 188 -11.28 -21.20 -0.03
C VAL A 188 -11.54 -21.44 1.45
N MET A 189 -12.53 -20.73 1.99
CA MET A 189 -13.08 -20.87 3.33
C MET A 189 -14.60 -21.04 3.23
N ASP A 190 -15.27 -21.43 4.32
CA ASP A 190 -16.71 -21.79 4.33
C ASP A 190 -17.64 -20.69 3.76
N ASN A 191 -17.20 -19.42 3.74
CA ASN A 191 -17.96 -18.26 3.26
C ASN A 191 -17.40 -17.62 1.97
N GLY A 192 -16.49 -18.27 1.25
CA GLY A 192 -15.91 -17.75 0.01
C GLY A 192 -14.39 -17.82 -0.01
N VAL A 193 -13.75 -16.80 -0.56
CA VAL A 193 -12.30 -16.76 -0.77
C VAL A 193 -11.65 -15.78 0.22
N GLU A 194 -10.63 -16.21 0.96
CA GLU A 194 -9.93 -15.40 1.97
C GLU A 194 -8.55 -14.93 1.48
N VAL A 195 -8.27 -13.65 1.69
CA VAL A 195 -6.97 -12.99 1.42
C VAL A 195 -6.30 -12.71 2.78
N PRO A 196 -5.25 -13.45 3.16
CA PRO A 196 -4.77 -13.48 4.55
C PRO A 196 -3.92 -12.25 4.93
N ALA A 197 -3.40 -11.50 3.96
CA ALA A 197 -2.53 -10.36 4.20
C ALA A 197 -2.56 -9.36 3.04
N ASN A 198 -2.10 -8.14 3.32
CA ASN A 198 -1.84 -7.14 2.29
C ASN A 198 -0.72 -7.59 1.34
N PRO A 199 -0.76 -7.21 0.04
CA PRO A 199 0.33 -7.51 -0.88
C PRO A 199 1.66 -6.92 -0.44
N GLU A 200 2.73 -7.66 -0.70
CA GLU A 200 4.12 -7.22 -0.50
C GLU A 200 5.02 -7.77 -1.61
N PHE A 201 6.19 -7.17 -1.76
CA PHE A 201 7.22 -7.60 -2.68
C PHE A 201 7.91 -8.88 -2.22
N GLY A 202 8.20 -9.80 -3.15
CA GLY A 202 8.88 -11.07 -2.86
C GLY A 202 8.01 -12.15 -2.22
N ALA A 203 6.71 -11.92 -2.05
CA ALA A 203 5.80 -12.83 -1.35
C ALA A 203 5.57 -14.18 -2.04
N SER A 204 5.73 -14.26 -3.37
CA SER A 204 5.42 -15.48 -4.14
C SER A 204 6.58 -15.95 -4.98
N LYS A 205 7.06 -17.18 -4.72
CA LYS A 205 8.11 -17.80 -5.53
C LYS A 205 7.63 -18.21 -6.92
N HIS A 206 6.48 -18.87 -7.02
CA HIS A 206 6.05 -19.51 -8.27
C HIS A 206 5.48 -18.50 -9.27
N VAL A 207 4.56 -17.64 -8.82
CA VAL A 207 4.00 -16.57 -9.66
C VAL A 207 5.11 -15.63 -10.13
N ALA A 208 6.03 -15.20 -9.25
CA ALA A 208 7.16 -14.38 -9.67
C ALA A 208 8.07 -15.09 -10.69
N THR A 209 8.27 -16.42 -10.56
CA THR A 209 9.08 -17.16 -11.53
C THR A 209 8.42 -17.17 -12.91
N THR A 210 7.10 -17.34 -12.98
CA THR A 210 6.36 -17.29 -14.26
C THR A 210 6.37 -15.87 -14.86
N ILE A 211 6.13 -14.84 -14.05
CA ILE A 211 6.16 -13.43 -14.51
C ILE A 211 7.54 -13.06 -15.06
N LEU A 212 8.62 -13.37 -14.34
CA LEU A 212 9.97 -13.03 -14.77
C LEU A 212 10.37 -13.78 -16.06
N ALA A 213 9.89 -15.02 -16.24
CA ALA A 213 10.09 -15.76 -17.49
C ALA A 213 9.34 -15.14 -18.67
N ALA A 214 8.12 -14.64 -18.44
CA ALA A 214 7.33 -13.93 -19.45
C ALA A 214 7.98 -12.57 -19.81
N MET A 215 8.32 -11.76 -18.81
CA MET A 215 8.94 -10.44 -18.98
C MET A 215 10.28 -10.46 -19.74
N ALA A 216 11.01 -11.56 -19.62
CA ALA A 216 12.25 -11.77 -20.37
C ALA A 216 12.04 -11.75 -21.91
N VAL A 217 10.83 -12.04 -22.36
CA VAL A 217 10.46 -12.11 -23.79
C VAL A 217 9.53 -10.95 -24.16
N ASP A 218 8.59 -10.62 -23.29
CA ASP A 218 7.63 -9.51 -23.45
C ASP A 218 7.56 -8.67 -22.16
N PRO A 219 8.25 -7.52 -22.10
CA PRO A 219 8.29 -6.66 -20.91
C PRO A 219 6.93 -6.14 -20.45
N GLU A 220 5.90 -6.16 -21.31
CA GLU A 220 4.56 -5.72 -20.92
C GLU A 220 3.81 -6.78 -20.11
N ARG A 221 4.18 -8.07 -20.19
CA ARG A 221 3.56 -9.21 -19.47
C ARG A 221 4.02 -9.27 -18.01
N ARG A 222 3.57 -8.31 -17.19
CA ARG A 222 4.01 -8.18 -15.78
C ARG A 222 3.03 -8.78 -14.78
N GLY A 223 1.87 -9.27 -15.23
CA GLY A 223 0.84 -9.89 -14.40
C GLY A 223 0.77 -11.39 -14.55
N ALA A 224 0.63 -12.12 -13.44
CA ALA A 224 0.24 -13.53 -13.50
C ALA A 224 -0.57 -13.97 -12.29
N LEU A 225 -1.40 -14.99 -12.51
CA LEU A 225 -2.26 -15.61 -11.51
C LEU A 225 -2.29 -17.12 -11.72
N ASN A 226 -2.32 -17.91 -10.64
CA ASN A 226 -2.46 -19.36 -10.75
C ASN A 226 -3.84 -19.88 -10.31
N LEU A 227 -4.43 -20.77 -11.10
CA LEU A 227 -5.63 -21.57 -10.79
C LEU A 227 -5.32 -23.06 -10.91
N ALA A 228 -6.23 -23.89 -10.41
CA ALA A 228 -6.23 -25.32 -10.73
C ALA A 228 -6.41 -25.51 -12.24
N THR A 229 -5.66 -26.45 -12.83
CA THR A 229 -5.92 -26.84 -14.22
C THR A 229 -7.22 -27.62 -14.30
N ASP A 230 -8.15 -27.09 -15.07
CA ASP A 230 -9.46 -27.65 -15.32
C ASP A 230 -9.77 -27.59 -16.83
N ASP A 231 -10.34 -28.66 -17.39
CA ASP A 231 -10.57 -28.76 -18.84
C ASP A 231 -11.64 -27.75 -19.32
N ALA A 232 -12.62 -27.38 -18.48
CA ALA A 232 -13.62 -26.35 -18.83
C ALA A 232 -13.00 -24.95 -18.83
N LEU A 233 -12.09 -24.66 -17.89
CA LEU A 233 -11.32 -23.42 -17.88
C LEU A 233 -10.44 -23.28 -19.14
N LEU A 234 -9.77 -24.37 -19.55
CA LEU A 234 -8.94 -24.38 -20.77
C LEU A 234 -9.80 -24.22 -22.03
N ALA A 235 -10.94 -24.92 -22.11
CA ALA A 235 -11.88 -24.77 -23.23
C ALA A 235 -12.45 -23.35 -23.31
N ALA A 236 -12.75 -22.72 -22.18
CA ALA A 236 -13.19 -21.33 -22.11
C ALA A 236 -12.12 -20.38 -22.70
N ALA A 237 -10.84 -20.59 -22.35
CA ALA A 237 -9.73 -19.81 -22.89
C ALA A 237 -9.60 -19.96 -24.42
N GLU A 238 -9.61 -21.20 -24.91
CA GLU A 238 -9.52 -21.49 -26.35
C GLU A 238 -10.71 -20.91 -27.14
N SER A 239 -11.93 -21.01 -26.59
CA SER A 239 -13.14 -20.48 -27.25
C SER A 239 -13.11 -18.95 -27.44
N ARG A 240 -12.34 -18.26 -26.61
CA ARG A 240 -12.12 -16.81 -26.66
C ARG A 240 -10.90 -16.42 -27.49
N GLY A 241 -10.21 -17.39 -28.08
CA GLY A 241 -9.02 -17.17 -28.91
C GLY A 241 -7.77 -16.82 -28.12
N LEU A 242 -7.72 -17.15 -26.81
CA LEU A 242 -6.51 -16.99 -26.01
C LEU A 242 -5.47 -18.04 -26.39
N ASP A 243 -4.20 -17.63 -26.45
CA ASP A 243 -3.10 -18.54 -26.75
C ASP A 243 -2.77 -19.40 -25.53
N THR A 244 -2.83 -20.72 -25.68
CA THR A 244 -2.59 -21.68 -24.61
C THR A 244 -1.33 -22.52 -24.88
N MET A 245 -0.55 -22.81 -23.84
CA MET A 245 0.65 -23.64 -23.93
C MET A 245 0.76 -24.60 -22.73
N GLU A 246 0.94 -25.89 -23.01
CA GLU A 246 1.29 -26.87 -21.98
C GLU A 246 2.81 -26.90 -21.73
N PHE A 247 3.23 -27.04 -20.48
CA PHE A 247 4.64 -27.16 -20.10
C PHE A 247 4.88 -28.23 -19.04
N ASP A 248 6.15 -28.55 -18.79
CA ASP A 248 6.56 -29.56 -17.80
C ASP A 248 6.36 -29.09 -16.35
N ALA A 249 5.71 -29.93 -15.54
CA ALA A 249 5.37 -29.62 -14.15
C ALA A 249 6.56 -29.65 -13.17
N GLY A 250 7.77 -30.05 -13.57
CA GLY A 250 8.94 -30.07 -12.68
C GLY A 250 9.28 -28.68 -12.11
N TYR A 251 9.81 -28.63 -10.89
CA TYR A 251 10.22 -27.37 -10.26
C TYR A 251 11.67 -26.96 -10.55
N GLU A 252 12.54 -27.93 -10.83
CA GLU A 252 13.93 -27.68 -11.21
C GLU A 252 13.98 -26.78 -12.44
N ASP A 253 14.74 -25.69 -12.41
CA ASP A 253 14.95 -24.74 -13.52
C ASP A 253 13.68 -24.29 -14.28
N ARG A 254 12.52 -24.30 -13.62
CA ARG A 254 11.23 -24.02 -14.27
C ARG A 254 11.20 -22.66 -14.97
N GLY A 255 11.80 -21.64 -14.35
CA GLY A 255 11.87 -20.30 -14.93
C GLY A 255 12.65 -20.28 -16.24
N ASP A 256 13.81 -20.92 -16.26
CA ASP A 256 14.67 -20.97 -17.45
C ASP A 256 14.03 -21.79 -18.57
N ARG A 257 13.39 -22.92 -18.25
CA ARG A 257 12.64 -23.71 -19.24
C ARG A 257 11.47 -22.95 -19.84
N LEU A 258 10.68 -22.26 -19.01
CA LEU A 258 9.56 -21.43 -19.51
C LEU A 258 10.07 -20.31 -20.40
N ARG A 259 11.14 -19.63 -19.99
CA ARG A 259 11.79 -18.58 -20.78
C ARG A 259 12.25 -19.11 -22.14
N GLU A 260 12.98 -20.23 -22.17
CA GLU A 260 13.46 -20.85 -23.42
C GLU A 260 12.29 -21.23 -24.35
N GLN A 261 11.19 -21.74 -23.78
CA GLN A 261 9.98 -22.05 -24.55
C GLN A 261 9.33 -20.80 -25.15
N PHE A 262 9.21 -19.71 -24.37
CA PHE A 262 8.66 -18.44 -24.85
C PHE A 262 9.57 -17.79 -25.91
N GLU A 263 10.89 -17.81 -25.72
CA GLU A 263 11.87 -17.32 -26.69
C GLU A 263 11.81 -18.12 -27.99
N THR A 264 11.72 -19.45 -27.91
CA THR A 264 11.59 -20.33 -29.09
C THR A 264 10.28 -20.10 -29.84
N ARG A 265 9.20 -19.82 -29.12
CA ARG A 265 7.89 -19.45 -29.70
C ARG A 265 7.93 -18.05 -30.32
N GLY A 266 8.77 -17.16 -29.81
CA GLY A 266 8.84 -15.75 -30.20
C GLY A 266 7.68 -14.90 -29.64
N ALA A 267 6.91 -15.45 -28.69
CA ALA A 267 5.80 -14.77 -28.04
C ALA A 267 5.49 -15.42 -26.67
N VAL A 268 4.93 -14.64 -25.75
CA VAL A 268 4.40 -15.13 -24.48
C VAL A 268 2.92 -15.50 -24.68
N PRO A 269 2.49 -16.75 -24.39
CA PRO A 269 1.10 -17.15 -24.45
C PRO A 269 0.26 -16.51 -23.32
N ASP A 270 -1.05 -16.41 -23.51
CA ASP A 270 -1.97 -15.85 -22.52
C ASP A 270 -2.22 -16.80 -21.34
N VAL A 271 -2.15 -18.10 -21.61
CA VAL A 271 -2.35 -19.15 -20.62
C VAL A 271 -1.25 -20.21 -20.74
N VAL A 272 -0.57 -20.52 -19.64
CA VAL A 272 0.35 -21.66 -19.57
C VAL A 272 -0.09 -22.63 -18.50
N PHE A 273 -0.09 -23.93 -18.78
CA PHE A 273 -0.58 -24.92 -17.83
C PHE A 273 0.24 -26.20 -17.82
N HIS A 274 0.08 -26.99 -16.77
CA HIS A 274 0.61 -28.35 -16.72
C HIS A 274 -0.39 -29.32 -16.08
N ARG A 275 -0.47 -30.54 -16.60
CA ARG A 275 -1.34 -31.60 -16.04
C ARG A 275 -0.78 -32.29 -14.78
N GLY A 276 0.23 -31.68 -14.15
CA GLY A 276 0.83 -32.15 -12.90
C GLY A 276 1.92 -33.20 -13.11
N ALA A 277 2.50 -33.67 -12.01
CA ALA A 277 3.48 -34.74 -11.96
C ALA A 277 3.41 -35.45 -10.60
N PHE A 278 4.26 -36.44 -10.35
CA PHE A 278 4.29 -37.09 -9.04
C PHE A 278 4.53 -36.08 -7.91
N GLY A 279 3.53 -35.90 -7.04
CA GLY A 279 3.57 -34.93 -5.93
C GLY A 279 3.38 -33.47 -6.35
N ILE A 280 2.98 -33.19 -7.59
CA ILE A 280 2.73 -31.85 -8.12
C ILE A 280 1.31 -31.80 -8.68
N GLU A 281 0.47 -30.99 -8.05
CA GLU A 281 -0.91 -30.72 -8.49
C GLU A 281 -0.92 -30.02 -9.85
N PRO A 282 -1.89 -30.28 -10.74
CA PRO A 282 -2.08 -29.53 -11.99
C PRO A 282 -2.35 -28.03 -11.76
N ILE A 283 -1.63 -27.16 -12.45
CA ILE A 283 -1.75 -25.70 -12.28
C ILE A 283 -1.76 -25.01 -13.64
N THR A 284 -2.68 -24.05 -13.77
CA THR A 284 -2.78 -23.12 -14.89
C THR A 284 -2.36 -21.73 -14.43
N TYR A 285 -1.50 -21.07 -15.18
CA TYR A 285 -1.15 -19.67 -15.02
C TYR A 285 -1.77 -18.85 -16.15
N ILE A 286 -2.47 -17.78 -15.77
CA ILE A 286 -2.97 -16.77 -16.70
C ILE A 286 -1.97 -15.61 -16.66
N LEU A 287 -1.62 -15.06 -17.83
CA LEU A 287 -0.62 -14.01 -18.02
C LEU A 287 -1.24 -12.78 -18.68
N SER A 288 -1.00 -11.60 -18.13
CA SER A 288 -1.50 -10.33 -18.68
C SER A 288 -0.56 -9.16 -18.33
N GLU A 289 -0.98 -7.92 -18.62
CA GLU A 289 -0.18 -6.73 -18.37
C GLU A 289 0.05 -6.49 -16.87
N THR A 290 -0.98 -6.66 -16.06
CA THR A 290 -0.91 -6.51 -14.60
C THR A 290 -1.69 -7.61 -13.89
N GLY A 291 -1.45 -7.78 -12.58
CA GLY A 291 -2.22 -8.71 -11.76
C GLY A 291 -3.72 -8.38 -11.75
N ALA A 292 -4.09 -7.09 -11.82
CA ALA A 292 -5.49 -6.67 -11.92
C ALA A 292 -6.12 -7.12 -13.25
N ASP A 293 -5.42 -6.95 -14.37
CA ASP A 293 -5.89 -7.41 -15.69
C ASP A 293 -5.97 -8.92 -15.75
N THR A 294 -4.99 -9.59 -15.14
CA THR A 294 -4.96 -11.05 -15.02
C THR A 294 -6.16 -11.57 -14.21
N ALA A 295 -6.50 -10.92 -13.09
CA ALA A 295 -7.63 -11.31 -12.27
C ALA A 295 -8.98 -11.06 -12.96
N ARG A 296 -9.12 -9.96 -13.72
CA ARG A 296 -10.30 -9.72 -14.57
C ARG A 296 -10.45 -10.84 -15.60
N LEU A 297 -9.37 -11.13 -16.34
CA LEU A 297 -9.39 -12.21 -17.33
C LEU A 297 -9.73 -13.56 -16.70
N ALA A 298 -9.14 -13.87 -15.54
CA ALA A 298 -9.45 -15.08 -14.79
C ALA A 298 -10.92 -15.15 -14.37
N ALA A 299 -11.50 -14.04 -13.90
CA ALA A 299 -12.91 -13.98 -13.51
C ALA A 299 -13.83 -14.28 -14.70
N GLU A 300 -13.57 -13.67 -15.85
CA GLU A 300 -14.37 -13.92 -17.04
C GLU A 300 -14.24 -15.37 -17.54
N LEU A 301 -13.05 -15.97 -17.44
CA LEU A 301 -12.83 -17.38 -17.82
C LEU A 301 -13.56 -18.34 -16.87
N VAL A 302 -13.55 -18.04 -15.58
CA VAL A 302 -14.28 -18.82 -14.56
C VAL A 302 -15.78 -18.75 -14.82
N GLU A 303 -16.33 -17.56 -15.07
CA GLU A 303 -17.76 -17.39 -15.40
C GLU A 303 -18.14 -18.24 -16.62
N ALA A 304 -17.39 -18.13 -17.71
CA ALA A 304 -17.62 -18.93 -18.93
C ALA A 304 -17.50 -20.44 -18.70
N ALA A 305 -16.55 -20.87 -17.87
CA ALA A 305 -16.36 -22.28 -17.54
C ALA A 305 -17.48 -22.84 -16.64
N THR A 306 -18.19 -21.99 -15.90
CA THR A 306 -19.33 -22.40 -15.05
C THR A 306 -20.69 -22.34 -15.76
N GLU A 307 -20.80 -21.58 -16.84
CA GLU A 307 -22.03 -21.46 -17.65
C GLU A 307 -22.16 -22.52 -18.75
N GLY A 308 -21.06 -23.18 -19.14
CA GLY A 308 -20.99 -24.23 -20.15
C GLY A 308 -21.19 -25.64 -19.60
#